data_AF-A0A354EKM5-F1
#
_entry.id   AF-A0A354EKM5-F1
#
_cell.length_a   1.000
_cell.length_b   1.000
_cell.length_c   1.000
_cell.angle_alpha   90.00
_cell.angle_beta   90.00
_cell.angle_gamma   90.00
#
_symmetry.space_group_name_H-M   'P 1'
#
loop_
_entity.id
_entity.type
_entity.pdbx_description
1 polymer ?
#
loop_
_entity_poly.entity_id
_entity_poly.type
_entity_poly.pdbx_seq_one_letter_code
_entity_poly.pdbx_strand_id
1 'polypeptide(L)'
;FVVLPGYLIGRYFGAAQVGTYGLISVFAFLNFLLIIAISSRLGAGRWASFLGALTFVFATPAFAYGVNLYQHHISVFLLLVSLYLIIRYNNYISLSIIWFLCTLSVIIDNPNFFLMLPVGVFAFYKMIILLRADLSRGNFFYSLLKSLITFVAIVPPIIFFLWYNNAAYGDSLQLPGTLPSVSAIDENNKPIDKSKIDNVRVDDDNVSKEKTALGFFKTRNLYNGLYEHFVSADRGIIYFTPVILFGILGLIFLYRDKPVVSSLFIAVIGFNVLLYSMWGDPYGGWAFGSRYLIPTYAILSIGISLGLHAYSRKWIFPIIFILLFTYSAWVNTLGAITTSTIPTKAEVLLLEQRTGHEEKYNFMRSWEFLNKKYSDVGSKSFLYQVSFKKHLDSREYFYVVYGAVLLIAFAGGIFFYKENVIKNK
;
A
#
# COMPACT_ATOMS: atom_id res chain seq x y z
N PHE A 1 -0.66 -18.41 -0.56
CA PHE A 1 -1.92 -18.95 -1.10
C PHE A 1 -2.57 -18.03 -2.14
N VAL A 2 -2.70 -16.71 -1.90
CA VAL A 2 -3.38 -15.79 -2.82
C VAL A 2 -2.82 -15.83 -4.25
N VAL A 3 -1.50 -15.96 -4.40
CA VAL A 3 -0.83 -15.92 -5.72
C VAL A 3 -0.87 -17.24 -6.48
N LEU A 4 -1.38 -18.31 -5.87
CA LEU A 4 -1.44 -19.64 -6.46
C LEU A 4 -2.20 -19.69 -7.79
N PRO A 5 -3.37 -19.04 -7.96
CA PRO A 5 -4.05 -19.01 -9.26
C PRO A 5 -3.19 -18.37 -10.35
N GLY A 6 -2.48 -17.29 -10.03
CA GLY A 6 -1.55 -16.63 -10.94
C GLY A 6 -0.39 -17.54 -11.35
N TYR A 7 0.17 -18.28 -10.39
CA TYR A 7 1.19 -19.29 -10.65
C TYR A 7 0.69 -20.41 -11.58
N LEU A 8 -0.50 -20.97 -11.31
CA LEU A 8 -1.07 -22.07 -12.12
C LEU A 8 -1.34 -21.63 -13.56
N ILE A 9 -1.93 -20.44 -13.75
CA ILE A 9 -2.15 -19.86 -15.08
C ILE A 9 -0.82 -19.60 -15.77
N GLY A 10 0.14 -18.96 -15.08
CA GLY A 10 1.45 -18.69 -15.64
C GLY A 10 2.19 -19.98 -16.03
N ARG A 11 2.11 -21.02 -15.20
CA ARG A 11 2.72 -22.34 -15.47
C ARG A 11 2.14 -22.98 -16.72
N TYR A 12 0.83 -22.88 -16.94
CA TYR A 12 0.18 -23.38 -18.15
C TYR A 12 0.77 -22.77 -19.44
N PHE A 13 1.17 -21.49 -19.39
CA PHE A 13 1.79 -20.79 -20.52
C PHE A 13 3.34 -20.79 -20.49
N GLY A 14 3.98 -21.57 -19.61
CA GLY A 14 5.45 -21.57 -19.47
C GLY A 14 6.05 -20.28 -18.88
N ALA A 15 5.22 -19.41 -18.29
CA ALA A 15 5.58 -18.12 -17.72
C ALA A 15 5.09 -17.99 -16.26
N ALA A 16 5.39 -18.99 -15.44
CA ALA A 16 4.91 -19.09 -14.05
C ALA A 16 5.21 -17.85 -13.20
N GLN A 17 6.41 -17.28 -13.34
CA GLN A 17 6.80 -16.05 -12.64
C GLN A 17 5.94 -14.85 -13.07
N VAL A 18 5.75 -14.66 -14.38
CA VAL A 18 4.91 -13.57 -14.91
C VAL A 18 3.47 -13.69 -14.39
N GLY A 19 2.90 -14.89 -14.40
CA GLY A 19 1.56 -15.12 -13.86
C GLY A 19 1.45 -14.85 -12.35
N THR A 20 2.46 -15.26 -11.57
CA THR A 20 2.51 -15.05 -10.12
C THR A 20 2.57 -13.56 -9.76
N TYR A 21 3.46 -12.81 -10.41
CA TYR A 21 3.63 -11.37 -10.17
C TYR A 21 2.48 -10.56 -10.78
N GLY A 22 1.95 -11.01 -11.93
CA GLY A 22 0.84 -10.37 -12.62
C GLY A 22 -0.43 -10.30 -11.78
N LEU A 23 -0.64 -11.24 -10.84
CA LEU A 23 -1.78 -11.16 -9.93
C LEU A 23 -1.72 -9.91 -9.03
N ILE A 24 -0.53 -9.49 -8.58
CA ILE A 24 -0.39 -8.25 -7.79
C ILE A 24 -0.76 -7.04 -8.65
N SER A 25 -0.38 -7.04 -9.93
CA SER A 25 -0.78 -5.99 -10.88
C SER A 25 -2.29 -5.97 -11.14
N VAL A 26 -2.97 -7.12 -11.12
CA VAL A 26 -4.43 -7.19 -11.16
C VAL A 26 -5.04 -6.51 -9.93
N PHE A 27 -4.53 -6.76 -8.72
CA PHE A 27 -5.00 -6.03 -7.53
C PHE A 27 -4.71 -4.53 -7.61
N ALA A 28 -3.56 -4.11 -8.14
CA ALA A 28 -3.26 -2.70 -8.38
C ALA A 28 -4.29 -2.04 -9.32
N PHE A 29 -4.70 -2.76 -10.38
CA PHE A 29 -5.75 -2.30 -11.30
C PHE A 29 -7.14 -2.27 -10.64
N LEU A 30 -7.49 -3.27 -9.83
CA LEU A 30 -8.74 -3.25 -9.07
C LEU A 30 -8.78 -2.08 -8.07
N ASN A 31 -7.64 -1.77 -7.43
CA ASN A 31 -7.50 -0.60 -6.56
C ASN A 31 -7.73 0.70 -7.32
N PHE A 32 -7.19 0.82 -8.53
CA PHE A 32 -7.46 1.96 -9.42
C PHE A 32 -8.96 2.14 -9.68
N LEU A 33 -9.66 1.06 -10.05
CA LEU A 33 -11.10 1.11 -10.30
C LEU A 33 -11.90 1.46 -9.02
N LEU A 34 -11.51 0.93 -7.87
CA LEU A 34 -12.15 1.25 -6.59
C LEU A 34 -11.95 2.70 -6.18
N ILE A 35 -10.76 3.27 -6.39
CA ILE A 35 -10.50 4.70 -6.14
C ILE A 35 -11.41 5.55 -7.03
N ILE A 36 -11.58 5.20 -8.32
CA ILE A 36 -12.52 5.89 -9.22
C ILE A 36 -13.95 5.79 -8.70
N ALA A 37 -14.38 4.58 -8.32
CA ALA A 37 -15.73 4.32 -7.86
C ALA A 37 -16.07 5.08 -6.57
N ILE A 38 -15.17 5.06 -5.58
CA ILE A 38 -15.31 5.78 -4.31
C ILE A 38 -15.29 7.29 -4.57
N SER A 39 -14.32 7.79 -5.34
CA SER A 39 -14.19 9.24 -5.63
C SER A 39 -15.45 9.78 -6.32
N SER A 40 -15.94 9.07 -7.35
CA SER A 40 -17.15 9.46 -8.09
C SER A 40 -18.38 9.41 -7.18
N ARG A 41 -18.47 8.40 -6.30
CA ARG A 41 -19.55 8.29 -5.31
C ARG A 41 -19.53 9.44 -4.30
N LEU A 42 -18.35 9.95 -3.98
CA LEU A 42 -18.17 11.09 -3.09
C LEU A 42 -18.42 12.44 -3.77
N GLY A 43 -18.54 12.48 -5.10
CA GLY A 43 -18.93 13.66 -5.87
C GLY A 43 -17.83 14.20 -6.78
N ALA A 44 -16.67 13.53 -6.89
CA ALA A 44 -15.65 13.94 -7.85
C ALA A 44 -16.10 13.67 -9.30
N GLY A 45 -15.78 14.60 -10.20
CA GLY A 45 -15.99 14.42 -11.65
C GLY A 45 -15.20 13.22 -12.20
N ARG A 46 -15.64 12.67 -13.35
CA ARG A 46 -15.08 11.43 -13.93
C ARG A 46 -13.57 11.53 -14.14
N TRP A 47 -13.08 12.63 -14.71
CA TRP A 47 -11.67 12.79 -15.00
C TRP A 47 -10.84 13.13 -13.75
N ALA A 48 -11.42 13.81 -12.76
CA ALA A 48 -10.75 14.03 -11.48
C ALA A 48 -10.55 12.70 -10.73
N SER A 49 -11.59 11.85 -10.71
CA SER A 49 -11.53 10.47 -10.19
C SER A 49 -10.47 9.63 -10.90
N PHE A 50 -10.41 9.72 -12.23
CA PHE A 50 -9.39 9.03 -13.04
C PHE A 50 -7.98 9.51 -12.68
N LEU A 51 -7.73 10.81 -12.60
CA LEU A 51 -6.41 11.37 -12.29
C LEU A 51 -5.96 11.05 -10.86
N GLY A 52 -6.87 11.05 -9.88
CA GLY A 52 -6.54 10.62 -8.51
C GLY A 52 -6.17 9.13 -8.46
N ALA A 53 -6.94 8.27 -9.14
CA ALA A 53 -6.61 6.85 -9.24
C ALA A 53 -5.28 6.60 -10.00
N LEU A 54 -5.02 7.34 -11.07
CA LEU A 54 -3.76 7.29 -11.81
C LEU A 54 -2.57 7.72 -10.93
N THR A 55 -2.79 8.73 -10.10
CA THR A 55 -1.80 9.20 -9.11
C THR A 55 -1.43 8.08 -8.15
N PHE A 56 -2.41 7.36 -7.60
CA PHE A 56 -2.13 6.21 -6.74
C PHE A 56 -1.24 5.18 -7.45
N VAL A 57 -1.63 4.72 -8.65
CA VAL A 57 -0.94 3.60 -9.30
C VAL A 57 0.46 3.97 -9.76
N PHE A 58 0.67 5.17 -10.32
CA PHE A 58 1.92 5.50 -11.04
C PHE A 58 2.79 6.54 -10.35
N ALA A 59 2.20 7.40 -9.51
CA ALA A 59 2.90 8.53 -8.89
C ALA A 59 3.08 8.34 -7.37
N THR A 60 2.94 7.12 -6.87
CA THR A 60 3.25 6.74 -5.48
C THR A 60 4.08 5.45 -5.46
N PRO A 61 4.71 5.08 -4.33
CA PRO A 61 5.42 3.82 -4.17
C PRO A 61 4.60 2.58 -4.55
N ALA A 62 3.26 2.68 -4.57
CA ALA A 62 2.40 1.62 -5.04
C ALA A 62 2.79 1.10 -6.44
N PHE A 63 3.39 1.92 -7.32
CA PHE A 63 3.88 1.43 -8.61
C PHE A 63 5.02 0.41 -8.45
N ALA A 64 6.04 0.78 -7.67
CA ALA A 64 7.19 -0.08 -7.39
C ALA A 64 6.76 -1.40 -6.74
N TYR A 65 5.75 -1.35 -5.88
CA TYR A 65 5.20 -2.56 -5.23
C TYR A 65 4.11 -3.28 -6.04
N GLY A 66 3.63 -2.69 -7.14
CA GLY A 66 2.64 -3.32 -8.05
C GLY A 66 3.26 -4.30 -9.06
N VAL A 67 4.57 -4.24 -9.22
CA VAL A 67 5.38 -5.10 -10.10
C VAL A 67 6.29 -6.06 -9.32
N ASN A 68 6.14 -6.10 -8.00
CA ASN A 68 6.87 -6.98 -7.10
C ASN A 68 5.88 -7.85 -6.32
N LEU A 69 6.33 -9.00 -5.85
CA LEU A 69 5.50 -9.92 -5.07
C LEU A 69 5.40 -9.46 -3.60
N TYR A 70 4.57 -8.44 -3.34
CA TYR A 70 4.26 -7.93 -2.01
C TYR A 70 2.76 -7.91 -1.74
N GLN A 71 2.38 -8.04 -0.48
CA GLN A 71 1.00 -8.10 -0.03
C GLN A 71 0.25 -6.75 -0.04
N HIS A 72 0.96 -5.62 -0.16
CA HIS A 72 0.39 -4.28 0.03
C HIS A 72 -0.83 -3.98 -0.87
N HIS A 73 -0.81 -4.34 -2.15
CA HIS A 73 -1.96 -4.11 -3.05
C HIS A 73 -3.18 -4.94 -2.68
N ILE A 74 -2.99 -6.13 -2.13
CA ILE A 74 -4.08 -6.98 -1.64
C ILE A 74 -4.68 -6.34 -0.38
N SER A 75 -3.85 -5.87 0.55
CA SER A 75 -4.32 -5.14 1.75
C SER A 75 -5.13 -3.89 1.38
N VAL A 76 -4.65 -3.10 0.42
CA VAL A 76 -5.37 -1.92 -0.09
C VAL A 76 -6.68 -2.31 -0.75
N PHE A 77 -6.72 -3.41 -1.51
CA PHE A 77 -7.96 -3.88 -2.12
C PHE A 77 -9.01 -4.21 -1.08
N LEU A 78 -8.66 -4.99 -0.05
CA LEU A 78 -9.58 -5.32 1.04
C LEU A 78 -10.08 -4.07 1.77
N LEU A 79 -9.18 -3.11 2.03
CA LEU A 79 -9.52 -1.83 2.64
C LEU A 79 -10.48 -1.01 1.77
N LEU A 80 -10.16 -0.82 0.49
CA LEU A 80 -10.97 -0.03 -0.43
C LEU A 80 -12.34 -0.67 -0.70
N VAL A 81 -12.43 -2.00 -0.80
CA VAL A 81 -13.73 -2.68 -0.90
C VAL A 81 -14.56 -2.43 0.36
N SER A 82 -13.97 -2.58 1.56
CA SER A 82 -14.70 -2.29 2.81
C SER A 82 -15.16 -0.84 2.89
N LEU A 83 -14.31 0.12 2.50
CA LEU A 83 -14.69 1.54 2.44
C LEU A 83 -15.77 1.81 1.39
N TYR A 84 -15.70 1.18 0.22
CA TYR A 84 -16.73 1.32 -0.81
C TYR A 84 -18.08 0.79 -0.32
N LEU A 85 -18.09 -0.42 0.27
CA LEU A 85 -19.30 -1.04 0.80
C LEU A 85 -19.92 -0.20 1.92
N ILE A 86 -19.10 0.30 2.85
CA ILE A 86 -19.58 1.09 3.99
C ILE A 86 -20.13 2.46 3.57
N ILE A 87 -19.60 3.05 2.49
CA ILE A 87 -20.10 4.32 1.93
C ILE A 87 -21.37 4.08 1.09
N ARG A 88 -21.42 2.99 0.32
CA ARG A 88 -22.48 2.73 -0.67
C ARG A 88 -23.74 2.14 -0.04
N TYR A 89 -23.58 1.25 0.93
CA TYR A 89 -24.65 0.45 1.49
C TYR A 89 -24.78 0.65 3.00
N ASN A 90 -25.99 0.42 3.52
CA ASN A 90 -26.29 0.50 4.94
C ASN A 90 -27.21 -0.67 5.33
N ASN A 91 -26.70 -1.89 5.19
CA ASN A 91 -27.45 -3.10 5.48
C ASN A 91 -26.55 -4.18 6.10
N TYR A 92 -27.15 -5.16 6.78
CA TYR A 92 -26.41 -6.22 7.47
C TYR A 92 -25.49 -7.01 6.53
N ILE A 93 -25.90 -7.31 5.30
CA ILE A 93 -25.08 -8.06 4.32
C ILE A 93 -23.76 -7.33 4.05
N SER A 94 -23.81 -6.02 3.79
CA SER A 94 -22.62 -5.21 3.58
C SER A 94 -21.70 -5.21 4.80
N LEU A 95 -22.27 -5.16 6.01
CA LEU A 95 -21.50 -5.25 7.25
C LEU A 95 -20.88 -6.64 7.45
N SER A 96 -21.59 -7.72 7.09
CA SER A 96 -21.06 -9.09 7.15
C SER A 96 -19.84 -9.23 6.25
N ILE A 97 -19.93 -8.71 5.01
CA ILE A 97 -18.82 -8.73 4.06
C ILE A 97 -17.66 -7.89 4.62
N ILE A 98 -17.90 -6.72 5.20
CA ILE A 98 -16.85 -5.91 5.82
C ILE A 98 -16.14 -6.68 6.95
N TRP A 99 -16.88 -7.36 7.83
CA TRP A 99 -16.27 -8.19 8.89
C TRP A 99 -15.45 -9.36 8.34
N PHE A 100 -15.95 -10.03 7.30
CA PHE A 100 -15.20 -11.05 6.57
C PHE A 100 -13.89 -10.48 6.02
N LEU A 101 -13.93 -9.33 5.35
CA LEU A 101 -12.76 -8.67 4.76
C LEU A 101 -11.77 -8.18 5.82
N CYS A 102 -12.24 -7.62 6.94
CA CYS A 102 -11.40 -7.23 8.08
C CYS A 102 -10.62 -8.43 8.60
N THR A 103 -11.28 -9.57 8.77
CA THR A 103 -10.64 -10.78 9.30
C THR A 103 -9.71 -11.42 8.28
N LEU A 104 -10.14 -11.51 7.02
CA LEU A 104 -9.32 -12.00 5.91
C LEU A 104 -8.04 -11.18 5.75
N SER A 105 -8.09 -9.87 6.00
CA SER A 105 -6.92 -9.01 5.89
C SER A 105 -5.79 -9.39 6.84
N VAL A 106 -6.10 -9.92 8.03
CA VAL A 106 -5.10 -10.39 9.01
C VAL A 106 -4.28 -11.56 8.46
N ILE A 107 -4.92 -12.42 7.67
CA ILE A 107 -4.30 -13.58 7.02
C ILE A 107 -3.35 -13.14 5.90
N ILE A 108 -3.65 -12.01 5.26
CA ILE A 108 -2.79 -11.42 4.23
C ILE A 108 -1.54 -10.80 4.87
N ASP A 109 -1.73 -10.06 5.96
CA ASP A 109 -0.64 -9.46 6.73
C ASP A 109 -1.13 -9.14 8.15
N ASN A 110 -0.35 -9.50 9.17
CA ASN A 110 -0.75 -9.28 10.57
C ASN A 110 -1.04 -7.81 10.90
N PRO A 111 -0.25 -6.81 10.43
CA PRO A 111 -0.52 -5.40 10.69
C PRO A 111 -1.85 -4.90 10.10
N ASN A 112 -2.43 -5.63 9.13
CA ASN A 112 -3.72 -5.25 8.57
C ASN A 112 -4.85 -5.23 9.59
N PHE A 113 -4.72 -5.97 10.70
CA PHE A 113 -5.65 -5.88 11.83
C PHE A 113 -5.86 -4.43 12.26
N PHE A 114 -4.75 -3.71 12.48
CA PHE A 114 -4.80 -2.32 12.91
C PHE A 114 -5.16 -1.37 11.78
N LEU A 115 -4.73 -1.66 10.55
CA LEU A 115 -5.14 -0.89 9.37
C LEU A 115 -6.66 -0.89 9.19
N MET A 116 -7.30 -2.04 9.40
CA MET A 116 -8.76 -2.21 9.25
C MET A 116 -9.54 -1.80 10.49
N LEU A 117 -8.87 -1.55 11.63
CA LEU A 117 -9.53 -1.25 12.90
C LEU A 117 -10.51 -0.06 12.83
N PRO A 118 -10.16 1.11 12.24
CA PRO A 118 -11.12 2.21 12.13
C PRO A 118 -12.36 1.85 11.29
N VAL A 119 -12.19 1.01 10.26
CA VAL A 119 -13.29 0.52 9.43
C VAL A 119 -14.17 -0.45 10.22
N GLY A 120 -13.57 -1.37 10.99
CA GLY A 120 -14.29 -2.29 11.86
C GLY A 120 -15.09 -1.58 12.95
N VAL A 121 -14.50 -0.58 13.61
CA VAL A 121 -15.19 0.25 14.61
C VAL A 121 -16.36 1.01 13.98
N PHE A 122 -16.17 1.58 12.77
CA PHE A 122 -17.25 2.27 12.08
C PHE A 122 -18.36 1.32 11.59
N ALA A 123 -18.00 0.10 11.16
CA ALA A 123 -18.95 -0.95 10.80
C ALA A 123 -19.78 -1.39 12.02
N PHE A 124 -19.14 -1.53 13.18
CA PHE A 124 -19.81 -1.82 14.45
C PHE A 124 -20.80 -0.71 14.83
N TYR A 125 -20.38 0.55 14.72
CA TYR A 125 -21.26 1.70 14.96
C TYR A 125 -22.49 1.68 14.04
N LYS A 126 -22.30 1.42 12.74
CA LYS A 126 -23.42 1.27 11.80
C LYS A 126 -24.34 0.12 12.14
N MET A 127 -23.80 -0.99 12.61
CA MET A 127 -24.60 -2.13 13.06
C MET A 127 -25.50 -1.74 14.24
N ILE A 128 -25.00 -0.98 15.22
CA ILE A 128 -25.81 -0.47 16.34
C ILE A 128 -26.94 0.43 15.85
N ILE A 129 -26.69 1.30 14.86
CA ILE A 129 -27.74 2.15 14.26
C ILE A 129 -28.83 1.28 13.61
N LEU A 130 -28.45 0.27 12.83
CA LEU A 130 -29.41 -0.63 12.18
C LEU A 130 -30.21 -1.44 13.20
N LEU A 131 -29.54 -1.93 14.25
CA LEU A 131 -30.19 -2.63 15.36
C LEU A 131 -31.24 -1.73 16.01
N ARG A 132 -30.89 -0.49 16.40
CA ARG A 132 -31.84 0.47 16.99
C ARG A 132 -33.04 0.75 16.09
N ALA A 133 -32.79 0.92 14.78
CA ALA A 133 -33.85 1.14 13.81
C ALA A 133 -34.80 -0.06 13.70
N ASP A 134 -34.29 -1.28 13.71
CA ASP A 134 -35.11 -2.50 13.68
C ASP A 134 -35.84 -2.76 15.00
N LEU A 135 -35.22 -2.44 16.14
CA LEU A 135 -35.87 -2.54 17.46
C LEU A 135 -37.10 -1.64 17.57
N SER A 136 -37.03 -0.42 17.00
CA SER A 136 -38.19 0.48 16.95
C SER A 136 -39.37 -0.05 16.14
N ARG A 137 -39.16 -1.11 15.33
CA ARG A 137 -40.20 -1.77 14.51
C ARG A 137 -40.83 -2.99 15.21
N GLY A 138 -40.49 -3.28 16.46
CA GLY A 138 -41.26 -4.19 17.32
C GLY A 138 -40.77 -5.65 17.41
N ASN A 139 -39.72 -6.05 16.70
CA ASN A 139 -39.23 -7.45 16.72
C ASN A 139 -37.79 -7.57 17.25
N PHE A 140 -37.64 -7.53 18.59
CA PHE A 140 -36.34 -7.59 19.28
C PHE A 140 -35.48 -8.80 18.86
N PHE A 141 -36.05 -10.01 18.94
CA PHE A 141 -35.32 -11.25 18.69
C PHE A 141 -34.79 -11.33 17.25
N TYR A 142 -35.61 -10.94 16.27
CA TYR A 142 -35.23 -10.95 14.86
C TYR A 142 -34.11 -9.95 14.54
N SER A 143 -34.15 -8.77 15.15
CA SER A 143 -33.12 -7.74 15.00
C SER A 143 -31.77 -8.18 15.59
N LEU A 144 -31.82 -8.80 16.79
CA LEU A 144 -30.63 -9.35 17.43
C LEU A 144 -30.02 -10.49 16.59
N LEU A 145 -30.84 -11.40 16.08
CA LEU A 145 -30.39 -12.51 15.26
C LEU A 145 -29.67 -12.05 13.98
N LYS A 146 -30.18 -11.02 13.29
CA LYS A 146 -29.49 -10.43 12.12
C LYS A 146 -28.12 -9.86 12.47
N SER A 147 -28.02 -9.18 13.61
CA SER A 147 -26.76 -8.62 14.09
C SER A 147 -25.76 -9.72 14.44
N LEU A 148 -26.21 -10.81 15.06
CA LEU A 148 -25.34 -11.97 15.34
C LEU A 148 -24.89 -12.69 14.05
N ILE A 149 -25.80 -12.90 13.09
CA ILE A 149 -25.48 -13.49 11.78
C ILE A 149 -24.44 -12.65 11.04
N THR A 150 -24.41 -11.33 11.27
CA THR A 150 -23.41 -10.45 10.68
C THR A 150 -21.98 -10.83 11.08
N PHE A 151 -21.79 -11.29 12.31
CA PHE A 151 -20.49 -11.74 12.82
C PHE A 151 -20.12 -13.17 12.41
N VAL A 152 -21.06 -14.00 11.98
CA VAL A 152 -20.77 -15.35 11.48
C VAL A 152 -19.80 -15.30 10.29
N ALA A 153 -19.80 -14.20 9.54
CA ALA A 153 -18.87 -13.97 8.43
C ALA A 153 -17.39 -13.88 8.85
N ILE A 154 -17.08 -13.72 10.13
CA ILE A 154 -15.71 -13.75 10.68
C ILE A 154 -15.18 -15.19 10.75
N VAL A 155 -16.07 -16.18 10.93
CA VAL A 155 -15.69 -17.57 11.23
C VAL A 155 -14.85 -18.21 10.11
N PRO A 156 -15.22 -18.14 8.82
CA PRO A 156 -14.43 -18.83 7.78
C PRO A 156 -12.99 -18.32 7.66
N PRO A 157 -12.70 -17.00 7.66
CA PRO A 157 -11.32 -16.52 7.70
C PRO A 157 -10.56 -16.97 8.96
N ILE A 158 -11.16 -16.96 10.15
CA ILE A 158 -10.49 -17.44 11.37
C ILE A 158 -10.12 -18.92 11.24
N ILE A 159 -11.06 -19.77 10.82
CA ILE A 159 -10.79 -21.21 10.63
C ILE A 159 -9.65 -21.41 9.63
N PHE A 160 -9.66 -20.67 8.51
CA PHE A 160 -8.60 -20.75 7.52
C PHE A 160 -7.25 -20.27 8.07
N PHE A 161 -7.22 -19.21 8.87
CA PHE A 161 -6.02 -18.70 9.54
C PHE A 161 -5.41 -19.74 10.48
N LEU A 162 -6.24 -20.30 11.39
CA LEU A 162 -5.79 -21.31 12.35
C LEU A 162 -5.26 -22.57 11.63
N TRP A 163 -5.99 -23.04 10.62
CA TRP A 163 -5.58 -24.17 9.80
C TRP A 163 -4.26 -23.90 9.06
N TYR A 164 -4.14 -22.73 8.41
CA TYR A 164 -2.96 -22.36 7.64
C TYR A 164 -1.72 -22.24 8.53
N ASN A 165 -1.84 -21.58 9.69
CA ASN A 165 -0.72 -21.43 10.62
C ASN A 165 -0.32 -22.76 11.23
N ASN A 166 -1.28 -23.61 11.60
CA ASN A 166 -0.96 -24.95 12.09
C ASN A 166 -0.22 -25.78 11.02
N ALA A 167 -0.65 -25.70 9.76
CA ALA A 167 0.00 -26.40 8.66
C ALA A 167 1.38 -25.83 8.29
N ALA A 168 1.58 -24.51 8.42
CA ALA A 168 2.81 -23.83 8.01
C ALA A 168 3.87 -23.76 9.14
N TYR A 169 3.42 -23.61 10.39
CA TYR A 169 4.28 -23.31 11.55
C TYR A 169 4.17 -24.35 12.67
N GLY A 170 3.22 -25.28 12.60
CA GLY A 170 2.97 -26.26 13.67
C GLY A 170 2.20 -25.71 14.87
N ASP A 171 1.81 -24.44 14.85
CA ASP A 171 0.99 -23.78 15.87
C ASP A 171 -0.03 -22.85 15.18
N SER A 172 -1.29 -22.96 15.59
CA SER A 172 -2.41 -22.21 15.03
C SER A 172 -2.37 -20.71 15.37
N LEU A 173 -1.77 -20.33 16.50
CA LEU A 173 -1.72 -18.95 16.98
C LEU A 173 -0.37 -18.26 16.70
N GLN A 174 0.58 -18.99 16.14
CA GLN A 174 1.89 -18.44 15.79
C GLN A 174 1.77 -17.37 14.72
N LEU A 175 2.30 -16.18 15.00
CA LEU A 175 2.36 -15.10 14.03
C LEU A 175 3.64 -15.20 13.20
N PRO A 176 3.60 -14.97 11.88
CA PRO A 176 4.81 -14.95 11.04
C PRO A 176 5.93 -14.05 11.58
N GLY A 177 5.57 -12.91 12.18
CA GLY A 177 6.53 -11.96 12.76
C GLY A 177 7.17 -12.39 14.08
N THR A 178 6.63 -13.41 14.75
CA THR A 178 7.17 -13.96 16.00
C THR A 178 8.05 -15.19 15.77
N LEU A 179 8.26 -15.60 14.51
CA LEU A 179 9.16 -16.69 14.17
C LEU A 179 10.62 -16.30 14.42
N PRO A 180 11.45 -17.23 14.93
CA PRO A 180 12.88 -16.99 15.12
C PRO A 180 13.56 -16.75 13.77
N SER A 181 14.49 -15.79 13.76
CA SER A 181 15.28 -15.48 12.57
C SER A 181 16.38 -16.50 12.40
N VAL A 182 16.24 -17.38 11.41
CA VAL A 182 17.22 -18.43 11.10
C VAL A 182 18.44 -17.82 10.40
N SER A 183 19.62 -17.93 10.99
CA SER A 183 20.90 -17.55 10.34
C SER A 183 21.74 -18.73 9.90
N ALA A 184 21.62 -19.86 10.59
CA ALA A 184 22.27 -21.10 10.21
C ALA A 184 21.37 -22.29 10.55
N ILE A 185 21.70 -23.44 10.00
CA ILE A 185 21.09 -24.71 10.34
C ILE A 185 22.14 -25.47 11.16
N ASP A 186 21.77 -26.00 12.33
CA ASP A 186 22.67 -26.79 13.16
C ASP A 186 23.00 -28.15 12.53
N GLU A 187 23.94 -28.87 13.14
CA GLU A 187 24.33 -30.23 12.74
C GLU A 187 23.15 -31.23 12.78
N ASN A 188 22.03 -30.88 13.42
CA ASN A 188 20.79 -31.67 13.51
C ASN A 188 19.69 -31.18 12.54
N ASN A 189 20.04 -30.38 11.52
CA ASN A 189 19.11 -29.78 10.57
C ASN A 189 18.04 -28.86 11.19
N LYS A 190 18.27 -28.32 12.38
CA LYS A 190 17.37 -27.37 13.04
C LYS A 190 17.87 -25.93 12.86
N PRO A 191 16.96 -24.97 12.65
CA PRO A 191 17.35 -23.57 12.53
C PRO A 191 17.96 -23.02 13.83
N ILE A 192 19.20 -22.50 13.74
CA ILE A 192 19.87 -21.76 14.81
C ILE A 192 19.47 -20.29 14.70
N ASP A 193 19.06 -19.71 15.83
CA ASP A 193 18.74 -18.29 15.95
C ASP A 193 20.00 -17.42 15.91
N LYS A 194 19.92 -16.25 15.24
CA LYS A 194 21.00 -15.26 15.14
C LYS A 194 21.61 -14.86 16.48
N SER A 195 20.80 -14.86 17.53
CA SER A 195 21.21 -14.56 18.91
C SER A 195 22.31 -15.49 19.45
N LYS A 196 22.55 -16.66 18.84
CA LYS A 196 23.54 -17.64 19.28
C LYS A 196 24.82 -17.70 18.44
N ILE A 197 24.89 -16.99 17.30
CA ILE A 197 25.99 -17.18 16.33
C ILE A 197 27.05 -16.09 16.42
N ASP A 198 26.71 -14.86 16.82
CA ASP A 198 27.68 -13.75 16.79
C ASP A 198 27.91 -13.10 18.17
N ASN A 199 29.12 -13.30 18.72
CA ASN A 199 29.77 -12.42 19.71
C ASN A 199 30.27 -11.10 19.06
N VAL A 200 29.75 -10.73 17.89
CA VAL A 200 30.07 -9.47 17.23
C VAL A 200 29.13 -8.41 17.80
N ARG A 201 29.70 -7.57 18.68
CA ARG A 201 29.10 -6.34 19.19
C ARG A 201 28.70 -5.42 18.05
N VAL A 202 27.50 -5.62 17.51
CA VAL A 202 26.68 -4.51 17.05
C VAL A 202 25.81 -4.19 18.27
N ASP A 203 25.94 -2.97 18.80
CA ASP A 203 25.09 -2.43 19.88
C ASP A 203 23.64 -2.34 19.40
N ASP A 204 23.00 -3.50 19.26
CA ASP A 204 21.57 -3.64 19.07
C ASP A 204 21.05 -4.21 20.39
N ASP A 205 20.66 -3.33 21.32
CA ASP A 205 20.05 -3.64 22.62
C ASP A 205 18.75 -4.49 22.54
N ASN A 206 18.44 -5.06 21.37
CA ASN A 206 17.27 -5.85 21.06
C ASN A 206 17.53 -7.35 20.84
N VAL A 207 18.77 -7.85 20.93
CA VAL A 207 19.09 -9.24 20.52
C VAL A 207 18.63 -10.33 21.52
N SER A 208 18.29 -10.00 22.76
CA SER A 208 17.98 -11.02 23.79
C SER A 208 16.56 -11.00 24.38
N LYS A 209 15.68 -10.09 23.96
CA LYS A 209 14.29 -10.08 24.43
C LYS A 209 13.41 -10.85 23.45
N GLU A 210 12.67 -11.84 23.97
CA GLU A 210 11.62 -12.55 23.23
C GLU A 210 10.82 -11.56 22.38
N LYS A 211 10.76 -11.81 21.06
CA LYS A 211 10.03 -10.98 20.10
C LYS A 211 8.53 -11.07 20.38
N THR A 212 8.06 -10.29 21.34
CA THR A 212 6.64 -10.16 21.67
C THR A 212 5.96 -9.23 20.67
N ALA A 213 4.72 -9.55 20.27
CA ALA A 213 3.94 -8.74 19.33
C ALA A 213 3.79 -7.27 19.78
N LEU A 214 3.75 -7.03 21.10
CA LEU A 214 3.69 -5.69 21.70
C LEU A 214 5.06 -4.98 21.74
N GLY A 215 6.17 -5.73 21.81
CA GLY A 215 7.53 -5.17 21.80
C GLY A 215 7.92 -4.48 20.48
N PHE A 216 7.16 -4.71 19.41
CA PHE A 216 7.36 -4.09 18.10
C PHE A 216 6.98 -2.61 18.06
N PHE A 217 6.02 -2.17 18.91
CA PHE A 217 5.52 -0.81 18.92
C PHE A 217 6.12 -0.02 20.09
N LYS A 218 7.03 0.90 19.77
CA LYS A 218 7.69 1.76 20.75
C LYS A 218 7.26 3.19 20.50
N THR A 219 6.48 3.79 21.40
CA THR A 219 6.03 5.19 21.29
C THR A 219 7.20 6.17 21.16
N ARG A 220 8.36 5.85 21.76
CA ARG A 220 9.59 6.65 21.63
C ARG A 220 10.09 6.77 20.18
N ASN A 221 9.75 5.83 19.31
CA ASN A 221 10.14 5.86 17.90
C ASN A 221 9.24 6.77 17.05
N LEU A 222 8.10 7.22 17.58
CA LEU A 222 7.10 7.96 16.82
C LEU A 222 7.68 9.17 16.08
N TYR A 223 8.54 9.96 16.74
CA TYR A 223 9.18 11.11 16.11
C TYR A 223 10.07 10.70 14.93
N ASN A 224 10.92 9.68 15.13
CA ASN A 224 11.80 9.19 14.08
C ASN A 224 11.01 8.58 12.93
N GLY A 225 9.99 7.77 13.22
CA GLY A 225 9.14 7.17 12.19
C GLY A 225 8.36 8.20 11.37
N LEU A 226 7.86 9.26 12.00
CA LEU A 226 7.24 10.38 11.28
C LEU A 226 8.28 11.10 10.41
N TYR A 227 9.48 11.38 10.92
CA TYR A 227 10.54 11.96 10.11
C TYR A 227 10.87 11.08 8.89
N GLU A 228 11.05 9.78 9.09
CA GLU A 228 11.35 8.82 8.03
C GLU A 228 10.26 8.74 6.96
N HIS A 229 9.00 8.78 7.37
CA HIS A 229 7.88 8.66 6.46
C HIS A 229 7.56 9.94 5.68
N PHE A 230 7.77 11.12 6.26
CA PHE A 230 7.36 12.37 5.64
C PHE A 230 8.53 13.15 5.03
N VAL A 231 9.65 13.25 5.74
CA VAL A 231 10.70 14.24 5.48
C VAL A 231 12.01 13.61 5.03
N SER A 232 12.35 12.41 5.47
CA SER A 232 13.63 11.76 5.15
C SER A 232 13.88 11.68 3.64
N ALA A 233 15.12 11.94 3.23
CA ALA A 233 15.54 11.83 1.82
C ALA A 233 15.50 10.38 1.31
N ASP A 234 15.56 9.41 2.23
CA ASP A 234 15.64 7.99 1.93
C ASP A 234 14.29 7.42 1.49
N ARG A 235 13.20 7.89 2.13
CA ARG A 235 11.86 7.29 1.99
C ARG A 235 10.68 8.26 2.08
N GLY A 236 10.94 9.52 2.43
CA GLY A 236 9.92 10.50 2.79
C GLY A 236 8.99 10.85 1.64
N ILE A 237 7.72 11.10 1.97
CA ILE A 237 6.69 11.54 1.02
C ILE A 237 7.15 12.74 0.19
N ILE A 238 7.85 13.70 0.81
CA ILE A 238 8.32 14.92 0.11
C ILE A 238 9.24 14.58 -1.07
N TYR A 239 10.07 13.55 -0.94
CA TYR A 239 11.04 13.16 -1.96
C TYR A 239 10.48 12.14 -2.96
N PHE A 240 9.64 11.21 -2.51
CA PHE A 240 9.19 10.09 -3.35
C PHE A 240 7.83 10.32 -4.02
N THR A 241 6.93 11.07 -3.39
CA THR A 241 5.55 11.24 -3.87
C THR A 241 4.91 12.55 -3.35
N PRO A 242 5.53 13.72 -3.57
CA PRO A 242 5.00 14.99 -3.05
C PRO A 242 3.59 15.32 -3.57
N VAL A 243 3.20 14.79 -4.73
CA VAL A 243 1.85 14.95 -5.28
C VAL A 243 0.77 14.45 -4.32
N ILE A 244 1.07 13.47 -3.46
CA ILE A 244 0.09 12.86 -2.56
C ILE A 244 -0.46 13.85 -1.51
N LEU A 245 0.32 14.89 -1.20
CA LEU A 245 -0.05 15.93 -0.23
C LEU A 245 -1.25 16.76 -0.69
N PHE A 246 -1.52 16.83 -2.00
CA PHE A 246 -2.74 17.44 -2.53
C PHE A 246 -4.02 16.74 -2.03
N GLY A 247 -3.91 15.46 -1.66
CA GLY A 247 -5.01 14.69 -1.09
C GLY A 247 -5.56 15.29 0.19
N ILE A 248 -4.71 15.94 0.99
CA ILE A 248 -5.10 16.59 2.26
C ILE A 248 -6.14 17.69 1.99
N LEU A 249 -5.92 18.52 0.95
CA LEU A 249 -6.84 19.60 0.60
C LEU A 249 -8.22 19.09 0.18
N GLY A 250 -8.27 17.95 -0.53
CA GLY A 250 -9.53 17.32 -0.90
C GLY A 250 -10.25 16.66 0.29
N LEU A 251 -9.52 16.12 1.26
CA LEU A 251 -10.13 15.64 2.51
C LEU A 251 -10.69 16.79 3.36
N ILE A 252 -10.01 17.94 3.41
CA ILE A 252 -10.55 19.14 4.08
C ILE A 252 -11.87 19.58 3.42
N PHE A 253 -11.94 19.54 2.09
CA PHE A 253 -13.19 19.80 1.37
C PHE A 253 -14.27 18.76 1.71
N LEU A 254 -13.93 17.47 1.69
CA LEU A 254 -14.85 16.40 2.05
C LEU A 254 -15.40 16.53 3.48
N TYR A 255 -14.60 17.01 4.42
CA TYR A 255 -15.03 17.19 5.80
C TYR A 255 -16.20 18.18 5.93
N ARG A 256 -16.26 19.20 5.07
CA ARG A 256 -17.35 20.19 5.07
C ARG A 256 -18.67 19.58 4.59
N ASP A 257 -18.61 18.74 3.56
CA ASP A 257 -19.81 18.18 2.93
C ASP A 257 -20.26 16.86 3.57
N LYS A 258 -19.30 15.99 3.93
CA LYS A 258 -19.50 14.62 4.42
C LYS A 258 -18.56 14.33 5.60
N PRO A 259 -18.74 15.01 6.75
CA PRO A 259 -17.81 14.95 7.88
C PRO A 259 -17.57 13.52 8.39
N VAL A 260 -18.63 12.69 8.46
CA VAL A 260 -18.53 11.31 8.95
C VAL A 260 -17.59 10.46 8.08
N VAL A 261 -17.70 10.56 6.75
CA VAL A 261 -16.84 9.81 5.82
C VAL A 261 -15.42 10.34 5.87
N SER A 262 -15.26 11.66 5.92
CA SER A 262 -13.93 12.28 6.06
C SER A 262 -13.24 11.86 7.35
N SER A 263 -13.96 11.82 8.48
CA SER A 263 -13.42 11.36 9.76
C SER A 263 -12.97 9.90 9.69
N LEU A 264 -13.71 9.03 8.99
CA LEU A 264 -13.28 7.64 8.78
C LEU A 264 -11.96 7.58 7.98
N PHE A 265 -11.84 8.35 6.89
CA PHE A 265 -10.61 8.40 6.10
C PHE A 265 -9.42 8.93 6.91
N ILE A 266 -9.63 10.01 7.66
CA ILE A 266 -8.61 10.58 8.56
C ILE A 266 -8.22 9.56 9.64
N ALA A 267 -9.18 8.81 10.20
CA ALA A 267 -8.90 7.78 11.18
C ALA A 267 -8.05 6.66 10.58
N VAL A 268 -8.36 6.16 9.38
CA VAL A 268 -7.53 5.13 8.72
C VAL A 268 -6.13 5.65 8.43
N ILE A 269 -6.00 6.87 7.89
CA ILE A 269 -4.70 7.50 7.63
C ILE A 269 -3.91 7.66 8.94
N GLY A 270 -4.55 8.19 9.98
CA GLY A 270 -3.93 8.45 11.27
C GLY A 270 -3.46 7.16 11.96
N PHE A 271 -4.31 6.14 12.01
CA PHE A 271 -3.93 4.83 12.57
C PHE A 271 -2.76 4.21 11.79
N ASN A 272 -2.81 4.25 10.45
CA ASN A 272 -1.74 3.72 9.62
C ASN A 272 -0.41 4.44 9.88
N VAL A 273 -0.41 5.77 9.83
CA VAL A 273 0.79 6.59 10.06
C VAL A 273 1.35 6.40 11.46
N LEU A 274 0.51 6.49 12.50
CA LEU A 274 0.95 6.38 13.89
C LEU A 274 1.55 5.00 14.17
N LEU A 275 0.89 3.94 13.71
CA LEU A 275 1.34 2.57 13.97
C LEU A 275 2.69 2.27 13.34
N TYR A 276 2.85 2.57 12.05
CA TYR A 276 4.10 2.31 11.35
C TYR A 276 5.23 3.25 11.81
N SER A 277 4.89 4.45 12.29
CA SER A 277 5.88 5.34 12.90
C SER A 277 6.38 4.85 14.27
N MET A 278 5.57 4.06 14.99
CA MET A 278 5.99 3.42 16.26
C MET A 278 6.76 2.12 16.04
N TRP A 279 6.83 1.61 14.81
CA TRP A 279 7.53 0.36 14.52
C TRP A 279 9.03 0.53 14.80
N GLY A 280 9.66 -0.50 15.38
CA GLY A 280 11.12 -0.56 15.57
C GLY A 280 11.96 -0.33 14.30
N ASP A 281 11.39 -0.67 13.14
CA ASP A 281 11.97 -0.55 11.80
C ASP A 281 10.91 0.15 10.92
N PRO A 282 10.77 1.49 11.03
CA PRO A 282 9.77 2.24 10.26
C PRO A 282 10.09 2.21 8.75
N TYR A 283 11.32 1.87 8.38
CA TYR A 283 11.76 1.78 6.99
C TYR A 283 11.39 0.44 6.33
N GLY A 284 11.19 -0.62 7.13
CA GLY A 284 10.90 -1.97 6.66
C GLY A 284 12.12 -2.64 6.00
N GLY A 285 13.32 -2.36 6.51
CA GLY A 285 14.57 -2.76 5.89
C GLY A 285 14.75 -2.15 4.49
N TRP A 286 15.17 -2.96 3.52
CA TRP A 286 15.45 -2.49 2.17
C TRP A 286 14.14 -2.26 1.42
N ALA A 287 13.83 -0.99 1.14
CA ALA A 287 12.52 -0.58 0.66
C ALA A 287 12.59 0.69 -0.19
N PHE A 288 11.65 0.85 -1.12
CA PHE A 288 11.53 1.99 -2.00
C PHE A 288 10.43 2.93 -1.49
N GLY A 289 10.83 4.10 -0.98
CA GLY A 289 9.88 5.01 -0.34
C GLY A 289 9.25 4.40 0.93
N SER A 290 8.30 5.13 1.52
CA SER A 290 7.53 4.60 2.65
C SER A 290 6.45 3.61 2.18
N ARG A 291 6.84 2.34 2.00
CA ARG A 291 5.95 1.27 1.52
C ARG A 291 4.76 0.97 2.44
N TYR A 292 4.95 1.17 3.74
CA TYR A 292 3.89 0.95 4.72
C TYR A 292 2.75 1.96 4.61
N LEU A 293 3.00 3.12 3.98
CA LEU A 293 1.99 4.13 3.72
C LEU A 293 1.23 3.95 2.40
N ILE A 294 1.42 2.83 1.66
CA ILE A 294 0.64 2.53 0.45
C ILE A 294 -0.88 2.60 0.68
N PRO A 295 -1.45 2.07 1.79
CA PRO A 295 -2.87 2.27 2.11
C PRO A 295 -3.26 3.74 2.33
N THR A 296 -2.39 4.52 2.98
CA THR A 296 -2.59 5.96 3.15
C THR A 296 -2.60 6.67 1.80
N TYR A 297 -1.72 6.30 0.88
CA TYR A 297 -1.68 6.88 -0.47
C TYR A 297 -2.96 6.57 -1.25
N ALA A 298 -3.56 5.38 -1.10
CA ALA A 298 -4.84 5.07 -1.75
C ALA A 298 -5.96 6.01 -1.29
N ILE A 299 -6.04 6.28 0.02
CA ILE A 299 -7.07 7.18 0.59
C ILE A 299 -6.79 8.65 0.22
N LEU A 300 -5.54 9.09 0.31
CA LEU A 300 -5.15 10.43 -0.11
C LEU A 300 -5.39 10.66 -1.61
N SER A 301 -5.24 9.64 -2.45
CA SER A 301 -5.59 9.71 -3.87
C SER A 301 -7.09 9.88 -4.13
N ILE A 302 -7.97 9.34 -3.27
CA ILE A 302 -9.40 9.71 -3.27
C ILE A 302 -9.55 11.20 -2.92
N GLY A 303 -8.78 11.68 -1.93
CA GLY A 303 -8.66 13.10 -1.62
C GLY A 303 -8.21 13.94 -2.83
N ILE A 304 -7.21 13.49 -3.60
CA ILE A 304 -6.74 14.20 -4.80
C ILE A 304 -7.87 14.35 -5.81
N SER A 305 -8.66 13.29 -6.06
CA SER A 305 -9.82 13.36 -6.94
C SER A 305 -10.81 14.46 -6.51
N LEU A 306 -11.09 14.54 -5.22
CA LEU A 306 -12.00 15.53 -4.65
C LEU A 306 -11.40 16.95 -4.71
N GLY A 307 -10.11 17.08 -4.42
CA GLY A 307 -9.39 18.35 -4.50
C GLY A 307 -9.33 18.89 -5.94
N LEU A 308 -8.96 18.05 -6.91
CA LEU A 308 -8.97 18.43 -8.33
C LEU A 308 -10.37 18.87 -8.77
N HIS A 309 -11.41 18.15 -8.35
CA HIS A 309 -12.78 18.55 -8.68
C HIS A 309 -13.15 19.91 -8.07
N ALA A 310 -12.92 20.09 -6.76
CA ALA A 310 -13.28 21.31 -6.03
C ALA A 310 -12.52 22.55 -6.52
N TYR A 311 -11.24 22.40 -6.89
CA TYR A 311 -10.37 23.50 -7.34
C TYR A 311 -10.21 23.55 -8.86
N SER A 312 -11.04 22.83 -9.62
CA SER A 312 -10.98 22.73 -11.08
C SER A 312 -11.03 24.08 -11.81
N ARG A 313 -11.64 25.10 -11.19
CA ARG A 313 -11.74 26.47 -11.74
C ARG A 313 -10.46 27.30 -11.57
N LYS A 314 -9.57 26.94 -10.64
CA LYS A 314 -8.34 27.70 -10.35
C LYS A 314 -7.18 27.07 -11.13
N TRP A 315 -6.83 27.64 -12.28
CA TRP A 315 -5.82 27.10 -13.22
C TRP A 315 -4.45 26.78 -12.58
N ILE A 316 -4.05 27.53 -11.54
CA ILE A 316 -2.81 27.29 -10.78
C ILE A 316 -2.79 25.90 -10.15
N PHE A 317 -3.93 25.43 -9.62
CA PHE A 317 -4.01 24.18 -8.87
C PHE A 317 -3.73 22.94 -9.76
N PRO A 318 -4.38 22.75 -10.92
CA PRO A 318 -4.03 21.69 -11.87
C PRO A 318 -2.59 21.77 -12.39
N ILE A 319 -2.02 22.97 -12.60
CA ILE A 319 -0.63 23.11 -13.06
C ILE A 319 0.34 22.58 -12.02
N ILE A 320 0.22 23.01 -10.76
CA ILE A 320 1.09 22.50 -9.69
C ILE A 320 0.90 20.99 -9.51
N PHE A 321 -0.34 20.51 -9.57
CA PHE A 321 -0.63 19.07 -9.55
C PHE A 321 0.11 18.32 -10.66
N ILE A 322 0.05 18.79 -11.92
CA ILE A 322 0.74 18.16 -13.04
C ILE A 322 2.25 18.15 -12.82
N LEU A 323 2.85 19.26 -12.40
CA LEU A 323 4.29 19.33 -12.14
C LEU A 323 4.73 18.32 -11.08
N LEU A 324 4.01 18.23 -9.96
CA LEU A 324 4.31 17.28 -8.89
C LEU A 324 4.00 15.83 -9.29
N PHE A 325 2.95 15.61 -10.07
CA PHE A 325 2.61 14.30 -10.63
C PHE A 325 3.74 13.82 -11.54
N THR A 326 4.22 14.67 -12.46
CA THR A 326 5.32 14.37 -13.38
C THR A 326 6.57 13.95 -12.61
N TYR A 327 6.99 14.74 -11.61
CA TYR A 327 8.11 14.38 -10.75
C TYR A 327 7.89 13.04 -10.01
N SER A 328 6.73 12.89 -9.35
CA SER A 328 6.43 11.69 -8.57
C SER A 328 6.34 10.44 -9.44
N ALA A 329 5.77 10.54 -10.64
CA ALA A 329 5.71 9.46 -11.62
C ALA A 329 7.11 9.07 -12.13
N TRP A 330 8.00 10.05 -12.34
CA TRP A 330 9.39 9.78 -12.71
C TRP A 330 10.09 8.93 -11.65
N VAL A 331 10.01 9.37 -10.38
CA VAL A 331 10.62 8.65 -9.24
C VAL A 331 10.06 7.23 -9.12
N ASN A 332 8.74 7.07 -9.10
CA ASN A 332 8.12 5.76 -8.87
C ASN A 332 8.24 4.81 -10.06
N THR A 333 8.38 5.34 -11.28
CA THR A 333 8.73 4.52 -12.45
C THR A 333 10.12 3.92 -12.31
N LEU A 334 11.10 4.64 -11.74
CA LEU A 334 12.43 4.09 -11.47
C LEU A 334 12.34 2.88 -10.54
N GLY A 335 11.63 2.99 -9.42
CA GLY A 335 11.46 1.88 -8.48
C GLY A 335 10.74 0.67 -9.10
N ALA A 336 9.80 0.91 -10.01
CA ALA A 336 9.08 -0.16 -10.70
C ALA A 336 9.97 -0.95 -11.67
N ILE A 337 10.77 -0.28 -12.50
CA ILE A 337 11.54 -0.99 -13.54
C ILE A 337 12.93 -1.43 -13.08
N THR A 338 13.45 -0.95 -11.94
CA THR A 338 14.79 -1.29 -11.44
C THR A 338 14.72 -2.13 -10.18
N THR A 339 14.92 -1.53 -9.01
CA THR A 339 14.90 -2.20 -7.72
C THR A 339 14.00 -1.45 -6.75
N SER A 340 13.29 -2.22 -5.93
CA SER A 340 12.57 -1.72 -4.77
C SER A 340 13.33 -1.93 -3.45
N THR A 341 14.56 -2.44 -3.52
CA THR A 341 15.40 -2.76 -2.37
C THR A 341 16.47 -1.70 -2.22
N ILE A 342 16.08 -0.54 -1.68
CA ILE A 342 17.02 0.54 -1.37
C ILE A 342 17.45 0.38 0.10
N PRO A 343 18.75 0.20 0.39
CA PRO A 343 19.25 0.08 1.75
C PRO A 343 19.05 1.37 2.55
N THR A 344 19.03 1.23 3.88
CA THR A 344 19.04 2.41 4.77
C THR A 344 20.37 3.15 4.67
N LYS A 345 20.39 4.45 5.02
CA LYS A 345 21.64 5.22 5.14
C LYS A 345 22.69 4.53 6.03
N ALA A 346 22.26 3.94 7.15
CA ALA A 346 23.17 3.24 8.06
C ALA A 346 23.83 2.01 7.39
N GLU A 347 23.07 1.23 6.63
CA GLU A 347 23.61 0.08 5.89
C GLU A 347 24.46 0.50 4.70
N VAL A 348 24.12 1.60 4.03
CA VAL A 348 24.93 2.17 2.95
C VAL A 348 26.34 2.48 3.43
N LEU A 349 26.50 3.16 4.57
CA LEU A 349 27.83 3.46 5.10
C LEU A 349 28.68 2.20 5.34
N LEU A 350 28.05 1.10 5.77
CA LEU A 350 28.72 -0.19 5.92
C LEU A 350 29.06 -0.84 4.58
N LEU A 351 28.20 -0.71 3.57
CA LEU A 351 28.46 -1.20 2.21
C LEU A 351 29.62 -0.43 1.58
N GLU A 352 29.63 0.90 1.68
CA GLU A 352 30.69 1.76 1.15
C GLU A 352 32.05 1.42 1.77
N GLN A 353 32.10 1.17 3.08
CA GLN A 353 33.32 0.72 3.76
C GLN A 353 33.85 -0.62 3.23
N ARG A 354 32.96 -1.52 2.78
CA ARG A 354 33.35 -2.85 2.27
C ARG A 354 33.69 -2.83 0.78
N THR A 355 32.96 -2.06 -0.01
CA THR A 355 33.10 -2.04 -1.47
C THR A 355 34.10 -0.97 -1.95
N GLY A 356 34.37 0.04 -1.14
CA GLY A 356 35.16 1.21 -1.53
C GLY A 356 34.46 2.12 -2.55
N HIS A 357 33.16 1.93 -2.77
CA HIS A 357 32.35 2.66 -3.74
C HIS A 357 31.22 3.41 -3.03
N GLU A 358 30.95 4.66 -3.44
CA GLU A 358 29.85 5.46 -2.89
C GLU A 358 28.48 4.88 -3.31
N GLU A 359 27.65 4.53 -2.34
CA GLU A 359 26.36 3.88 -2.57
C GLU A 359 25.23 4.87 -2.28
N LYS A 360 24.27 5.00 -3.21
CA LYS A 360 23.09 5.84 -2.96
C LYS A 360 22.07 5.10 -2.08
N TYR A 361 21.48 5.86 -1.16
CA TYR A 361 20.46 5.41 -0.19
C TYR A 361 19.04 5.93 -0.48
N ASN A 362 18.82 6.54 -1.65
CA ASN A 362 17.52 7.03 -2.09
C ASN A 362 17.20 6.53 -3.52
N PHE A 363 16.13 7.06 -4.15
CA PHE A 363 15.73 6.67 -5.51
C PHE A 363 16.81 6.88 -6.58
N MET A 364 17.86 7.67 -6.32
CA MET A 364 18.99 7.81 -7.24
C MET A 364 19.78 6.51 -7.38
N ARG A 365 19.72 5.59 -6.40
CA ARG A 365 20.23 4.22 -6.54
C ARG A 365 19.57 3.51 -7.71
N SER A 366 18.26 3.67 -7.86
CA SER A 366 17.49 3.13 -8.99
C SER A 366 17.90 3.75 -10.32
N TRP A 367 18.25 5.04 -10.33
CA TRP A 367 18.81 5.69 -11.52
C TRP A 367 20.18 5.15 -11.90
N GLU A 368 21.07 4.93 -10.92
CA GLU A 368 22.36 4.29 -11.14
C GLU A 368 22.22 2.86 -11.65
N PHE A 369 21.21 2.13 -11.18
CA PHE A 369 20.92 0.77 -11.62
C PHE A 369 20.56 0.68 -13.11
N LEU A 370 20.03 1.74 -13.73
CA LEU A 370 19.81 1.79 -15.18
C LEU A 370 21.10 1.93 -15.98
N ASN A 371 22.21 2.30 -15.35
CA ASN A 371 23.48 2.52 -16.02
C ASN A 371 24.24 1.20 -16.09
N LYS A 372 24.66 0.81 -17.30
CA LYS A 372 25.47 -0.41 -17.54
C LYS A 372 26.78 -0.45 -16.74
N LYS A 373 27.28 0.69 -16.24
CA LYS A 373 28.44 0.75 -15.34
C LYS A 373 28.18 0.07 -13.99
N TYR A 374 26.93 0.04 -13.53
CA TYR A 374 26.55 -0.38 -12.18
C TYR A 374 25.62 -1.60 -12.15
N SER A 375 25.09 -2.03 -13.29
CA SER A 375 24.21 -3.21 -13.40
C SER A 375 24.31 -3.87 -14.76
N ASP A 376 24.59 -5.17 -14.77
CA ASP A 376 24.60 -6.01 -15.99
C ASP A 376 23.18 -6.22 -16.56
N VAL A 377 22.15 -6.02 -15.73
CA VAL A 377 20.75 -6.28 -16.07
C VAL A 377 20.03 -5.00 -16.51
N GLY A 378 20.36 -3.86 -15.89
CA GLY A 378 19.80 -2.53 -16.17
C GLY A 378 18.34 -2.35 -15.71
N SER A 379 17.39 -3.09 -16.29
CA SER A 379 15.97 -3.04 -15.94
C SER A 379 15.44 -4.45 -15.63
N LYS A 380 14.74 -4.64 -14.51
CA LYS A 380 14.15 -5.94 -14.14
C LYS A 380 12.86 -6.27 -14.91
N SER A 381 12.35 -5.36 -15.74
CA SER A 381 11.10 -5.58 -16.48
C SER A 381 11.22 -6.81 -17.38
N PHE A 382 10.27 -7.74 -17.25
CA PHE A 382 10.18 -8.93 -18.11
C PHE A 382 10.10 -8.54 -19.59
N LEU A 383 9.26 -7.56 -19.93
CA LEU A 383 9.11 -7.07 -21.30
C LEU A 383 10.43 -6.50 -21.82
N TYR A 384 11.17 -5.79 -20.98
CA TYR A 384 12.49 -5.30 -21.37
C TYR A 384 13.45 -6.45 -21.66
N GLN A 385 13.61 -7.38 -20.71
CA GLN A 385 14.56 -8.48 -20.85
C GLN A 385 14.27 -9.39 -22.05
N VAL A 386 12.99 -9.63 -22.36
CA VAL A 386 12.59 -10.55 -23.43
C VAL A 386 12.50 -9.87 -24.79
N SER A 387 11.93 -8.66 -24.87
CA SER A 387 11.55 -8.05 -26.15
C SER A 387 12.36 -6.80 -26.52
N PHE A 388 12.72 -5.96 -25.54
CA PHE A 388 13.30 -4.64 -25.83
C PHE A 388 14.81 -4.53 -25.61
N LYS A 389 15.44 -5.44 -24.87
CA LYS A 389 16.88 -5.40 -24.55
C LYS A 389 17.79 -5.36 -25.79
N LYS A 390 17.33 -5.90 -26.92
CA LYS A 390 18.05 -5.89 -28.21
C LYS A 390 17.95 -4.55 -28.96
N HIS A 391 16.93 -3.75 -28.66
CA HIS A 391 16.55 -2.57 -29.44
C HIS A 391 16.71 -1.26 -28.67
N LEU A 392 16.62 -1.31 -27.34
CA LEU A 392 16.63 -0.15 -26.45
C LEU A 392 17.60 -0.38 -25.30
N ASP A 393 18.30 0.68 -24.90
CA ASP A 393 18.99 0.72 -23.62
C ASP A 393 18.01 0.83 -22.45
N SER A 394 18.46 0.48 -21.24
CA SER A 394 17.61 0.51 -20.04
C SER A 394 17.07 1.90 -19.73
N ARG A 395 17.87 2.96 -20.00
CA ARG A 395 17.44 4.36 -19.86
C ARG A 395 16.37 4.75 -20.89
N GLU A 396 16.53 4.30 -22.14
CA GLU A 396 15.54 4.57 -23.19
C GLU A 396 14.22 3.88 -22.86
N TYR A 397 14.28 2.63 -22.40
CA TYR A 397 13.11 1.90 -21.92
C TYR A 397 12.42 2.60 -20.75
N PHE A 398 13.19 3.17 -19.81
CA PHE A 398 12.63 4.01 -18.74
C PHE A 398 11.81 5.18 -19.30
N TYR A 399 12.37 5.93 -20.25
CA TYR A 399 11.66 7.07 -20.85
C TYR A 399 10.43 6.66 -21.66
N VAL A 400 10.44 5.47 -22.28
CA VAL A 400 9.25 4.91 -22.95
C VAL A 400 8.13 4.64 -21.93
N VAL A 401 8.43 3.94 -20.83
CA VAL A 401 7.43 3.63 -19.80
C VAL A 401 6.91 4.91 -19.12
N TYR A 402 7.82 5.79 -18.72
CA TYR A 402 7.49 7.06 -18.10
C TYR A 402 6.69 7.97 -19.04
N GLY A 403 7.10 8.07 -20.31
CA GLY A 403 6.42 8.82 -21.35
C GLY A 403 4.99 8.33 -21.60
N ALA A 404 4.77 7.00 -21.59
CA ALA A 404 3.44 6.42 -21.69
C ALA A 404 2.54 6.82 -20.50
N VAL A 405 3.06 6.79 -19.28
CA VAL A 405 2.33 7.25 -18.08
C VAL A 405 1.96 8.73 -18.20
N LEU A 406 2.92 9.58 -18.60
CA LEU A 406 2.66 11.00 -18.79
C LEU A 406 1.61 11.25 -19.87
N LEU A 407 1.69 10.57 -21.02
CA LEU A 407 0.73 10.74 -22.11
C LEU A 407 -0.70 10.45 -21.65
N ILE A 408 -0.90 9.37 -20.89
CA ILE A 408 -2.20 9.02 -20.31
C ILE A 408 -2.67 10.09 -19.31
N ALA A 409 -1.75 10.57 -18.45
CA ALA A 409 -2.06 11.61 -17.47
C ALA A 409 -2.43 12.95 -18.14
N PHE A 410 -1.66 13.39 -19.14
CA PHE A 410 -1.91 14.62 -19.89
C PHE A 410 -3.21 14.54 -20.69
N ALA A 411 -3.49 13.40 -21.35
CA ALA A 411 -4.77 13.19 -22.00
C ALA A 411 -5.93 13.31 -20.99
N GLY A 412 -5.82 12.65 -19.82
CA GLY A 412 -6.78 12.79 -18.73
C GLY A 412 -6.92 14.24 -18.24
N GLY A 413 -5.82 14.99 -18.14
CA GLY A 413 -5.79 16.41 -17.79
C GLY A 413 -6.49 17.32 -18.81
N ILE A 414 -6.30 17.07 -20.11
CA ILE A 414 -6.99 17.80 -21.18
C ILE A 414 -8.50 17.58 -21.10
N PHE A 415 -8.94 16.32 -20.93
CA PHE A 415 -10.35 16.02 -20.79
C PHE A 415 -10.94 16.58 -19.49
N PHE A 416 -10.19 16.55 -18.40
CA PHE A 416 -10.55 17.19 -17.13
C PHE A 416 -10.74 18.71 -17.30
N TYR A 417 -9.84 19.38 -18.00
CA TYR A 417 -9.94 20.82 -18.28
C TYR A 417 -11.18 21.13 -19.14
N LYS A 418 -11.40 20.36 -20.21
CA LYS A 418 -12.57 20.50 -21.08
C LYS A 418 -13.89 20.31 -20.31
N GLU A 419 -13.96 19.34 -19.41
CA GLU A 419 -15.16 19.05 -18.61
C GLU A 419 -15.50 20.20 -17.65
N ASN A 420 -14.51 20.76 -16.95
CA ASN A 420 -14.78 21.67 -15.84
C ASN A 420 -14.71 23.16 -16.21
N VAL A 421 -13.91 23.53 -17.22
CA VAL A 421 -13.67 24.94 -17.58
C VAL A 421 -14.52 25.38 -18.77
N ILE A 422 -14.72 24.52 -19.77
CA ILE A 422 -15.42 24.91 -21.00
C ILE A 422 -16.95 24.78 -20.85
N LYS A 423 -17.45 23.77 -20.13
CA LYS A 423 -18.90 23.55 -19.97
C LYS A 423 -19.60 24.50 -18.99
N ASN A 424 -18.84 25.22 -18.16
CA ASN A 424 -19.36 26.13 -17.14
C ASN A 424 -19.19 27.61 -17.51
N LYS A 425 -18.73 27.90 -18.72
CA LYS A 425 -18.82 29.21 -19.39
C LYS A 425 -19.95 29.14 -20.40
#